data_AF-A0A7V6MPX0-F1
#
_entry.id   AF-A0A7V6MPX0-F1
#
_cell.length_a   1.000
_cell.length_b   1.000
_cell.length_c   1.000
_cell.angle_alpha   90.00
_cell.angle_beta   90.00
_cell.angle_gamma   90.00
#
_symmetry.space_group_name_H-M   'P 1'
#
loop_
_entity.id
_entity.type
_entity.pdbx_description
1 polymer ?
#
loop_
_entity_poly.entity_id
_entity_poly.type
_entity_poly.pdbx_seq_one_letter_code
_entity_poly.pdbx_strand_id
1 'polypeptide(L)'
;MIQGVLYYRNNGISNLLNKVEDASGTNGFVNSADSIKEYSFDGNGNPTADLNKGYTNILYNYLNLPKQIGTTTEKTKYIYDASGMKLAKVGTENDTSYYAGSFIYKGSSLSYIIHEEGHIEPSEPEKYKYYLKDHPGSVRMVVKTNETGGSIESQKD
;
A
#
# COMPACT_ATOMS: atom_id res chain seq x y z
N MET A 1 -19.72 23.40 -2.52
CA MET A 1 -18.66 22.39 -2.73
C MET A 1 -17.39 23.13 -3.05
N ILE A 2 -16.46 23.20 -2.11
CA ILE A 2 -15.07 23.57 -2.43
C ILE A 2 -14.45 22.28 -2.96
N GLN A 3 -14.05 22.27 -4.23
CA GLN A 3 -13.31 21.15 -4.81
C GLN A 3 -11.84 21.28 -4.39
N GLY A 4 -11.15 20.15 -4.17
CA GLY A 4 -9.71 20.15 -3.92
C GLY A 4 -8.95 20.88 -5.05
N VAL A 5 -8.01 21.74 -4.68
CA VAL A 5 -7.19 22.54 -5.60
C VAL A 5 -5.82 21.89 -5.74
N LEU A 6 -5.43 21.60 -6.99
CA LEU A 6 -4.15 20.98 -7.32
C LEU A 6 -3.12 22.06 -7.70
N TYR A 7 -1.96 22.05 -7.05
CA TYR A 7 -0.85 22.95 -7.38
C TYR A 7 0.28 22.15 -8.02
N TYR A 8 0.65 22.47 -9.25
CA TYR A 8 1.67 21.75 -10.01
C TYR A 8 3.02 22.49 -10.02
N ARG A 9 4.10 21.75 -10.29
CA ARG A 9 5.46 22.28 -10.44
C ARG A 9 5.56 23.25 -11.62
N ASN A 10 6.53 24.17 -11.53
CA ASN A 10 6.81 25.18 -12.55
C ASN A 10 5.55 25.98 -12.94
N ASN A 11 4.75 26.38 -11.95
CA ASN A 11 3.52 27.16 -12.14
C ASN A 11 2.53 26.53 -13.14
N GLY A 12 2.37 25.20 -13.10
CA GLY A 12 1.41 24.50 -13.95
C GLY A 12 1.95 23.96 -15.28
N ILE A 13 3.22 24.18 -15.59
CA ILE A 13 3.82 23.69 -16.85
C ILE A 13 4.17 22.20 -16.76
N SER A 14 4.42 21.67 -15.56
CA SER A 14 4.71 20.25 -15.34
C SER A 14 3.45 19.47 -14.94
N ASN A 15 3.45 18.17 -15.22
CA ASN A 15 2.48 17.21 -14.69
C ASN A 15 2.82 16.71 -13.27
N LEU A 16 3.94 17.17 -12.67
CA LEU A 16 4.32 16.82 -11.31
C LEU A 16 3.63 17.74 -10.30
N LEU A 17 3.03 17.15 -9.28
CA LEU A 17 2.27 17.86 -8.25
C LEU A 17 3.22 18.47 -7.20
N ASN A 18 2.91 19.65 -6.68
CA ASN A 18 3.57 20.22 -5.49
C ASN A 18 2.76 19.92 -4.24
N LYS A 19 1.45 20.20 -4.26
CA LYS A 19 0.54 20.00 -3.12
C LYS A 19 -0.92 19.92 -3.56
N VAL A 20 -1.78 19.44 -2.65
CA VAL A 20 -3.24 19.45 -2.80
C VAL A 20 -3.81 20.24 -1.64
N GLU A 21 -4.56 21.29 -1.94
CA GLU A 21 -5.35 21.99 -0.92
C GLU A 21 -6.78 21.48 -0.97
N ASP A 22 -7.24 20.87 0.10
CA ASP A 22 -8.64 20.50 0.26
C ASP A 22 -9.16 21.07 1.58
N ALA A 23 -10.23 21.87 1.50
CA ALA A 23 -10.89 22.47 2.65
C ALA A 23 -12.04 21.60 3.18
N SER A 24 -12.30 20.44 2.56
CA SER A 24 -13.30 19.50 3.04
C SER A 24 -12.81 18.75 4.28
N GLY A 25 -13.74 18.46 5.21
CA GLY A 25 -13.46 17.72 6.45
C GLY A 25 -13.19 16.23 6.22
N THR A 26 -13.36 15.42 7.28
CA THR A 26 -12.94 14.00 7.46
C THR A 26 -13.29 12.98 6.34
N ASN A 27 -14.01 13.37 5.29
CA ASN A 27 -14.40 12.48 4.18
C ASN A 27 -13.68 12.90 2.90
N GLY A 28 -12.59 12.21 2.53
CA GLY A 28 -11.86 12.46 1.29
C GLY A 28 -10.34 12.51 1.47
N PHE A 29 -9.68 13.39 0.72
CA PHE A 29 -8.25 13.61 0.86
C PHE A 29 -7.93 14.21 2.23
N VAL A 30 -7.01 13.58 2.97
CA VAL A 30 -6.58 14.06 4.29
C VAL A 30 -5.36 14.96 4.11
N ASN A 31 -5.59 16.27 4.11
CA ASN A 31 -4.52 17.26 4.04
C ASN A 31 -3.81 17.40 5.39
N SER A 32 -2.73 16.63 5.58
CA SER A 32 -2.00 16.54 6.86
C SER A 32 -0.71 17.36 6.88
N ALA A 33 -0.39 18.05 5.79
CA ALA A 33 0.76 18.92 5.68
C ALA A 33 0.33 20.31 5.18
N ASP A 34 1.08 21.34 5.57
CA ASP A 34 0.89 22.69 5.05
C ASP A 34 2.26 23.23 4.66
N SER A 35 2.65 22.98 3.41
CA SER A 35 3.94 23.39 2.88
C SER A 35 3.81 23.75 1.41
N ILE A 36 4.67 24.64 0.90
CA ILE A 36 4.64 25.04 -0.52
C ILE A 36 4.86 23.82 -1.45
N LYS A 37 5.57 22.80 -0.96
CA LYS A 37 5.84 21.55 -1.66
C LYS A 37 5.75 20.37 -0.69
N GLU A 38 4.76 19.52 -0.91
CA GLU A 38 4.43 18.33 -0.12
C GLU A 38 4.75 17.02 -0.85
N TYR A 39 4.78 17.07 -2.18
CA TYR A 39 5.23 15.98 -3.03
C TYR A 39 6.60 16.28 -3.62
N SER A 40 7.52 15.33 -3.51
CA SER A 40 8.82 15.39 -4.19
C SER A 40 8.99 14.22 -5.13
N PHE A 41 9.86 14.37 -6.13
CA PHE A 41 10.08 13.35 -7.17
C PHE A 41 11.57 13.24 -7.50
N ASP A 42 12.00 12.05 -7.90
CA ASP A 42 13.31 11.83 -8.51
C ASP A 42 13.32 12.25 -10.01
N GLY A 43 14.47 12.09 -10.67
CA GLY A 43 14.64 12.43 -12.08
C GLY A 43 13.82 11.57 -13.05
N ASN A 44 13.34 10.40 -12.60
CA ASN A 44 12.47 9.51 -13.38
C ASN A 44 10.98 9.81 -13.14
N GLY A 45 10.67 10.79 -12.28
CA GLY A 45 9.30 11.15 -11.93
C GLY A 45 8.67 10.27 -10.86
N ASN A 46 9.44 9.43 -10.16
CA ASN A 46 8.91 8.64 -9.07
C ASN A 46 8.77 9.51 -7.79
N PRO A 47 7.69 9.39 -7.00
CA PRO A 47 7.53 10.14 -5.75
C PRO A 47 8.61 9.79 -4.72
N THR A 48 9.39 10.78 -4.28
CA THR A 48 10.41 10.63 -3.22
C THR A 48 9.93 11.08 -1.84
N ALA A 49 8.83 11.83 -1.79
CA ALA A 49 8.14 12.22 -0.57
C ALA A 49 6.65 12.48 -0.81
N ASP A 50 5.84 12.21 0.21
CA ASP A 50 4.41 12.54 0.35
C ASP A 50 4.18 12.96 1.81
N LEU A 51 4.23 14.27 2.08
CA LEU A 51 4.12 14.80 3.44
C LEU A 51 2.73 14.58 4.05
N ASN A 52 1.68 14.46 3.24
CA ASN A 52 0.33 14.17 3.71
C ASN A 52 0.20 12.76 4.30
N LYS A 53 1.08 11.84 3.88
CA LYS A 53 1.21 10.50 4.47
C LYS A 53 2.38 10.38 5.46
N GLY A 54 3.08 11.49 5.75
CA GLY A 54 4.29 11.51 6.57
C GLY A 54 5.52 10.87 5.92
N TYR A 55 5.48 10.53 4.63
CA TYR A 55 6.59 9.90 3.94
C TYR A 55 7.60 10.94 3.48
N THR A 56 8.77 10.94 4.11
CA THR A 56 9.86 11.88 3.80
C THR A 56 11.02 11.21 3.07
N ASN A 57 11.02 9.88 2.97
CA ASN A 57 12.10 9.12 2.38
C ASN A 57 11.59 7.89 1.62
N ILE A 58 11.24 8.10 0.35
CA ILE A 58 10.88 7.04 -0.59
C ILE A 58 12.04 6.82 -1.55
N LEU A 59 12.51 5.57 -1.63
CA LEU A 59 13.65 5.20 -2.48
C LEU A 59 13.26 4.08 -3.45
N TYR A 60 13.89 4.10 -4.62
CA TYR A 60 13.65 3.15 -5.71
C TYR A 60 14.90 2.34 -6.05
N ASN A 61 14.70 1.15 -6.62
CA ASN A 61 15.76 0.34 -7.22
C ASN A 61 15.95 0.70 -8.71
N TYR A 62 16.89 0.03 -9.38
CA TYR A 62 17.19 0.28 -10.81
C TYR A 62 16.04 -0.07 -11.78
N LEU A 63 15.01 -0.80 -11.31
CA LEU A 63 13.79 -1.11 -12.06
C LEU A 63 12.66 -0.10 -11.80
N ASN A 64 12.96 1.02 -11.11
CA ASN A 64 11.96 1.99 -10.62
C ASN A 64 10.89 1.36 -9.71
N LEU A 65 11.21 0.29 -8.99
CA LEU A 65 10.33 -0.29 -7.97
C LEU A 65 10.64 0.31 -6.59
N PRO A 66 9.64 0.62 -5.74
CA PRO A 66 9.87 1.13 -4.40
C PRO A 66 10.65 0.13 -3.56
N LYS A 67 11.88 0.47 -3.14
CA LYS A 67 12.69 -0.38 -2.24
C LYS A 67 12.59 0.05 -0.78
N GLN A 68 12.15 1.28 -0.53
CA GLN A 68 11.93 1.82 0.81
C GLN A 68 10.84 2.89 0.79
N ILE A 69 9.94 2.85 1.77
CA ILE A 69 8.89 3.86 1.98
C ILE A 69 8.81 4.17 3.48
N GLY A 70 8.77 5.45 3.86
CA GLY A 70 8.57 5.89 5.23
C GLY A 70 9.38 7.14 5.59
N THR A 71 9.76 7.21 6.87
CA THR A 71 10.67 8.22 7.42
C THR A 71 12.08 7.61 7.57
N THR A 72 13.00 8.38 8.16
CA THR A 72 14.34 7.88 8.48
C THR A 72 14.32 6.75 9.51
N THR A 73 13.41 6.84 10.49
CA THR A 73 13.29 5.94 11.66
C THR A 73 12.24 4.85 11.46
N GLU A 74 11.10 5.19 10.86
CA GLU A 74 9.97 4.28 10.64
C GLU A 74 9.78 4.05 9.16
N LYS A 75 10.17 2.87 8.68
CA LYS A 75 10.19 2.57 7.26
C LYS A 75 9.92 1.11 6.97
N THR A 76 9.25 0.89 5.85
CA THR A 76 9.13 -0.42 5.23
C THR A 76 10.12 -0.54 4.08
N LYS A 77 10.84 -1.65 4.01
CA LYS A 77 11.72 -2.00 2.88
C LYS A 77 11.14 -3.15 2.08
N TYR A 78 11.46 -3.17 0.79
CA TYR A 78 11.06 -4.24 -0.12
C TYR A 78 12.27 -4.82 -0.82
N ILE A 79 12.31 -6.14 -0.91
CA ILE A 79 13.35 -6.90 -1.59
C ILE A 79 12.71 -7.56 -2.80
N TYR A 80 13.37 -7.46 -3.94
CA TYR A 80 12.92 -7.99 -5.21
C TYR A 80 14.00 -8.87 -5.82
N ASP A 81 13.58 -9.81 -6.65
CA ASP A 81 14.50 -10.48 -7.57
C ASP A 81 14.86 -9.58 -8.77
N ALA A 82 15.72 -10.08 -9.65
CA ALA A 82 16.15 -9.35 -10.85
C ALA A 82 15.02 -9.16 -11.90
N SER A 83 13.94 -9.94 -11.83
CA SER A 83 12.77 -9.77 -12.70
C SER A 83 11.77 -8.74 -12.17
N GLY A 84 11.95 -8.28 -10.93
CA GLY A 84 11.05 -7.36 -10.25
C GLY A 84 9.97 -8.06 -9.42
N MET A 85 10.04 -9.38 -9.24
CA MET A 85 9.16 -10.10 -8.33
C MET A 85 9.53 -9.77 -6.87
N LYS A 86 8.53 -9.43 -6.05
CA LYS A 86 8.75 -9.12 -4.64
C LYS A 86 9.05 -10.41 -3.87
N LEU A 87 10.18 -10.44 -3.17
CA LEU A 87 10.63 -11.57 -2.34
C LEU A 87 10.39 -11.32 -0.85
N ALA A 88 10.48 -10.06 -0.40
CA ALA A 88 10.23 -9.73 1.00
C ALA A 88 9.70 -8.31 1.22
N LYS A 89 8.97 -8.14 2.32
CA LYS A 89 8.60 -6.87 2.94
C LYS A 89 9.16 -6.87 4.35
N VAL A 90 9.98 -5.89 4.69
CA VAL A 90 10.56 -5.72 6.03
C VAL A 90 9.98 -4.46 6.63
N GLY A 91 9.11 -4.60 7.62
CA GLY A 91 8.52 -3.50 8.37
C GLY A 91 9.42 -2.98 9.48
N THR A 92 8.83 -2.23 10.40
CA THR A 92 9.46 -1.82 11.67
C THR A 92 9.65 -3.05 12.57
N GLU A 93 10.60 -2.97 13.50
CA GLU A 93 10.87 -4.04 14.49
C GLU A 93 11.13 -5.43 13.88
N ASN A 94 11.63 -5.46 12.63
CA ASN A 94 11.85 -6.69 11.85
C ASN A 94 10.59 -7.52 11.56
N ASP A 95 9.39 -6.91 11.57
CA ASP A 95 8.17 -7.56 11.05
C ASP A 95 8.34 -7.88 9.56
N THR A 96 8.76 -9.11 9.28
CA THR A 96 9.20 -9.52 7.95
C THR A 96 8.25 -10.51 7.35
N SER A 97 7.73 -10.17 6.18
CA SER A 97 6.97 -11.08 5.32
C SER A 97 7.82 -11.54 4.15
N TYR A 98 7.85 -12.84 3.89
CA TYR A 98 8.50 -13.44 2.71
C TYR A 98 7.45 -13.96 1.74
N TYR A 99 7.74 -13.87 0.45
CA TYR A 99 6.83 -14.23 -0.64
C TYR A 99 7.47 -15.32 -1.50
N ALA A 100 6.78 -16.44 -1.66
CA ALA A 100 7.18 -17.55 -2.51
C ALA A 100 5.98 -18.01 -3.34
N GLY A 101 5.76 -17.36 -4.49
CA GLY A 101 4.55 -17.55 -5.29
C GLY A 101 3.29 -17.25 -4.47
N SER A 102 2.37 -18.22 -4.40
CA SER A 102 1.15 -18.13 -3.60
C SER A 102 1.36 -18.21 -2.09
N PHE A 103 2.55 -18.58 -1.61
CA PHE A 103 2.82 -18.78 -0.19
C PHE A 103 3.44 -17.53 0.45
N ILE A 104 2.84 -17.05 1.54
CA ILE A 104 3.31 -15.89 2.30
C ILE A 104 3.68 -16.33 3.70
N TYR A 105 4.90 -16.02 4.10
CA TYR A 105 5.44 -16.36 5.41
C TYR A 105 5.61 -15.09 6.25
N LYS A 106 5.29 -15.17 7.54
CA LYS A 106 5.71 -14.16 8.54
C LYS A 106 6.83 -14.77 9.37
N GLY A 107 8.03 -14.19 9.28
CA GLY A 107 9.24 -14.84 9.79
C GLY A 107 9.43 -16.22 9.16
N SER A 108 9.50 -17.27 9.98
CA SER A 108 9.64 -18.66 9.54
C SER A 108 8.31 -19.42 9.39
N SER A 109 7.17 -18.78 9.68
CA SER A 109 5.86 -19.45 9.73
C SER A 109 5.03 -19.12 8.49
N LEU A 110 4.40 -20.14 7.90
CA LEU A 110 3.42 -19.93 6.83
C LEU A 110 2.23 -19.16 7.39
N SER A 111 1.98 -17.98 6.83
CA SER A 111 0.90 -17.08 7.26
C SER A 111 -0.33 -17.25 6.36
N TYR A 112 -0.15 -17.13 5.05
CA TYR A 112 -1.25 -17.15 4.09
C TYR A 112 -0.89 -17.94 2.83
N ILE A 113 -1.89 -18.56 2.20
CA ILE A 113 -1.80 -19.13 0.85
C ILE A 113 -2.82 -18.43 -0.04
N ILE A 114 -2.39 -17.75 -1.10
CA ILE A 114 -3.28 -17.05 -2.03
C ILE A 114 -3.77 -18.01 -3.12
N HIS A 115 -5.06 -17.96 -3.44
CA HIS A 115 -5.67 -18.59 -4.60
C HIS A 115 -6.51 -17.56 -5.39
N GLU A 116 -7.13 -17.97 -6.50
CA GLU A 116 -7.77 -17.04 -7.44
C GLU A 116 -8.92 -16.24 -6.82
N GLU A 117 -9.68 -16.87 -5.92
CA GLU A 117 -10.87 -16.33 -5.29
C GLU A 117 -10.61 -15.74 -3.90
N GLY A 118 -9.39 -15.83 -3.36
CA GLY A 118 -9.13 -15.42 -1.99
C GLY A 118 -7.83 -15.95 -1.40
N HIS A 119 -7.86 -16.30 -0.11
CA HIS A 119 -6.71 -16.88 0.56
C HIS A 119 -7.08 -17.84 1.69
N ILE A 120 -6.09 -18.64 2.08
CA ILE A 120 -6.16 -19.56 3.21
C ILE A 120 -5.26 -19.03 4.32
N GLU A 121 -5.76 -19.00 5.56
CA GLU A 121 -4.99 -18.76 6.78
C GLU A 121 -4.91 -20.07 7.59
N PRO A 122 -3.88 -20.91 7.40
CA PRO A 122 -3.88 -22.27 7.93
C PRO A 122 -3.95 -22.37 9.46
N SER A 123 -3.55 -21.31 10.16
CA SER A 123 -3.55 -21.23 11.62
C SER A 123 -4.90 -20.80 12.22
N GLU A 124 -5.86 -20.36 11.39
CA GLU A 124 -7.15 -19.86 11.86
C GLU A 124 -8.27 -20.92 11.76
N PRO A 125 -9.28 -20.90 12.66
CA PRO A 125 -10.42 -21.82 12.57
C PRO A 125 -11.23 -21.68 11.28
N GLU A 126 -11.48 -20.43 10.85
CA GLU A 126 -12.15 -20.12 9.58
C GLU A 126 -11.09 -19.91 8.47
N LYS A 127 -10.35 -20.97 8.18
CA LYS A 127 -9.13 -20.93 7.36
C LYS A 127 -9.36 -20.40 5.94
N TYR A 128 -10.50 -20.69 5.32
CA TYR A 128 -10.78 -20.26 3.94
C TYR A 128 -11.48 -18.90 3.92
N LYS A 129 -10.87 -17.94 3.21
CA LYS A 129 -11.36 -16.58 3.05
C LYS A 129 -11.56 -16.27 1.58
N TYR A 130 -12.79 -16.01 1.16
CA TYR A 130 -13.16 -15.69 -0.22
C TYR A 130 -13.42 -14.20 -0.38
N TYR A 131 -12.94 -13.62 -1.48
CA TYR A 131 -13.06 -12.20 -1.76
C TYR A 131 -14.24 -11.93 -2.70
N LEU A 132 -15.20 -11.12 -2.24
CA LEU A 132 -16.15 -10.47 -3.13
C LEU A 132 -15.53 -9.16 -3.60
N LYS A 133 -15.24 -9.11 -4.90
CA LYS A 133 -14.59 -7.99 -5.54
C LYS A 133 -15.62 -7.14 -6.29
N ASP A 134 -15.37 -5.84 -6.38
CA ASP A 134 -16.09 -4.99 -7.33
C ASP A 134 -15.60 -5.23 -8.77
N HIS A 135 -16.22 -4.54 -9.74
CA HIS A 135 -15.89 -4.70 -11.14
C HIS A 135 -14.40 -4.38 -11.46
N PRO A 136 -13.78 -3.33 -10.88
CA PRO A 136 -12.33 -3.10 -10.97
C PRO A 136 -11.43 -4.14 -10.29
N GLY A 137 -11.97 -5.00 -9.42
CA GLY A 137 -11.22 -6.05 -8.73
C GLY A 137 -10.81 -5.71 -7.30
N SER A 138 -11.23 -4.56 -6.75
CA SER A 138 -11.03 -4.23 -5.34
C SER A 138 -11.89 -5.12 -4.46
N VAL A 139 -11.32 -5.67 -3.39
CA VAL A 139 -12.06 -6.49 -2.42
C VAL A 139 -13.01 -5.58 -1.62
N ARG A 140 -14.29 -5.94 -1.58
CA ARG A 140 -15.35 -5.23 -0.85
C ARG A 140 -15.79 -5.98 0.39
N MET A 141 -15.68 -7.29 0.36
CA MET A 141 -16.12 -8.15 1.45
C MET A 141 -15.32 -9.46 1.44
N VAL A 142 -15.06 -9.98 2.63
CA VAL A 142 -14.40 -11.26 2.85
C VAL A 142 -15.38 -12.22 3.51
N VAL A 143 -15.65 -13.34 2.84
CA VAL A 143 -16.46 -14.44 3.36
C VAL A 143 -15.53 -15.48 3.96
N LYS A 144 -15.62 -15.68 5.27
CA LYS A 144 -14.85 -16.68 5.99
C LYS A 144 -15.68 -17.94 6.13
N THR A 145 -15.08 -19.12 5.99
CA THR A 145 -15.82 -20.39 6.10
C THR A 145 -15.08 -21.41 6.97
N ASN A 146 -15.84 -22.22 7.70
CA ASN A 146 -15.35 -23.31 8.55
C ASN A 146 -15.96 -24.68 8.17
N GLU A 147 -16.15 -24.93 6.87
CA GLU A 147 -16.75 -26.17 6.31
C GLU A 147 -18.24 -26.38 6.63
N THR A 148 -18.78 -25.79 7.72
CA THR A 148 -20.19 -25.99 8.17
C THR A 148 -21.00 -24.69 8.21
N GLY A 149 -20.37 -23.54 7.94
CA GLY A 149 -20.97 -22.20 7.94
C GLY A 149 -19.94 -21.13 7.59
N GLY A 150 -20.35 -19.86 7.60
CA GLY A 150 -19.45 -18.75 7.34
C GLY A 150 -19.85 -17.44 7.99
N SER A 151 -18.84 -16.63 8.30
CA SER A 151 -18.98 -15.27 8.82
C SER A 151 -18.52 -14.26 7.75
N ILE A 152 -19.01 -13.03 7.88
CA ILE A 152 -18.74 -11.96 6.92
C ILE A 152 -17.91 -10.89 7.64
N GLU A 153 -16.77 -10.54 7.05
CA GLU A 153 -16.05 -9.32 7.39
C GLU A 153 -16.15 -8.33 6.23
N SER A 154 -16.72 -7.15 6.52
CA SER A 154 -16.60 -6.03 5.60
C SER A 154 -15.18 -5.49 5.67
N GLN A 155 -14.57 -5.29 4.51
CA GLN A 155 -13.34 -4.52 4.47
C GLN A 155 -13.72 -3.06 4.72
N LYS A 156 -13.15 -2.46 5.76
CA LYS A 156 -13.27 -1.02 5.99
C LYS A 156 -12.24 -0.35 5.08
N ASP A 157 -12.74 0.47 4.15
CA ASP A 157 -11.91 1.33 3.30
C ASP A 157 -11.04 2.27 4.15
#